data_AF-A0A554IWM9-F1
#
_entry.id   AF-A0A554IWM9-F1
#
_cell.length_a   1.000
_cell.length_b   1.000
_cell.length_c   1.000
_cell.angle_alpha   90.00
_cell.angle_beta   90.00
_cell.angle_gamma   90.00
#
_symmetry.space_group_name_H-M   'P 1'
#
loop_
_entity.id
_entity.type
_entity.pdbx_description
1 polymer ?
#
loop_
_entity_poly.entity_id
_entity_poly.type
_entity_poly.pdbx_seq_one_letter_code
_entity_poly.pdbx_strand_id
1 'polypeptide(L)'
;MKNNGGFAPIAILIIIGVLAVAGGAYYIGKQSGQAPIAPNLDGLSVTPTSTPIAGWKIYVDDTYGFSFEYPEKLALSVSGGAVILSHTIPFENRDGGCDMRGDSALSKTLNDFNVSMSVVPGAVNPPYRADGNYSSGALNGVWSYMGAEGCGQTSYYFPFPGGKTLVVTKSEVQILSNNVTPEVRARVLAVPGVISYEESKVILDQILSTFKFPVPGETYKDQPAAVVAVSADGKTVTLDFLARNPRWVPGSDLGGPFFLNDNPKLRDVSVNSSTKAFAFVCSSASGMAIVPISAATMISDLNSGSNSHIAYFDIEEGAIVAIHQQCLP
;
A
#
# COMPACT_ATOMS: atom_id res chain seq x y z
N MET A 1 47.65 39.06 -25.30
CA MET A 1 46.89 38.89 -24.05
C MET A 1 46.55 37.41 -23.91
N LYS A 2 46.99 36.74 -22.83
CA LYS A 2 46.77 35.29 -22.60
C LYS A 2 45.37 35.08 -22.00
N ASN A 3 44.52 34.32 -22.67
CA ASN A 3 43.17 34.00 -22.21
C ASN A 3 43.23 32.84 -21.19
N ASN A 4 42.90 33.13 -19.93
CA ASN A 4 42.82 32.14 -18.84
C ASN A 4 41.44 31.44 -18.81
N GLY A 5 41.02 30.87 -19.94
CA GLY A 5 39.77 30.10 -20.04
C GLY A 5 40.01 28.63 -19.72
N GLY A 6 39.68 28.18 -18.51
CA GLY A 6 39.76 26.74 -18.21
C GLY A 6 39.12 26.26 -16.90
N PHE A 7 39.05 27.08 -15.85
CA PHE A 7 38.66 26.57 -14.52
C PHE A 7 37.42 27.20 -13.88
N ALA A 8 36.94 28.34 -14.38
CA ALA A 8 35.76 29.01 -13.82
C ALA A 8 34.47 28.17 -13.85
N PRO A 9 34.14 27.41 -14.92
CA PRO A 9 32.91 26.62 -14.95
C PRO A 9 32.91 25.46 -13.93
N ILE A 10 34.07 24.85 -13.72
CA ILE A 10 34.23 23.70 -12.81
C ILE A 10 34.08 24.15 -11.36
N ALA A 11 34.65 25.30 -10.99
CA ALA A 11 34.50 25.87 -9.65
C ALA A 11 33.04 26.20 -9.31
N ILE A 12 32.26 26.71 -10.29
CA ILE A 12 30.84 27.03 -10.10
C ILE A 12 30.02 25.75 -9.85
N LEU A 13 30.27 24.67 -10.59
CA LEU A 13 29.56 23.40 -10.40
C LEU A 13 29.84 22.77 -9.03
N ILE A 14 31.08 22.86 -8.54
CA ILE A 14 31.45 22.36 -7.21
C ILE A 14 30.73 23.16 -6.12
N ILE A 15 30.66 24.49 -6.25
CA ILE A 15 29.95 25.35 -5.28
C ILE A 15 28.45 25.03 -5.27
N ILE A 16 27.83 24.82 -6.43
CA ILE A 16 26.41 24.43 -6.52
C ILE A 16 26.19 23.06 -5.86
N GLY A 17 27.07 22.09 -6.09
CA GLY A 17 26.99 20.77 -5.45
C GLY A 17 27.10 20.85 -3.92
N VAL A 18 28.04 21.64 -3.40
CA VAL A 18 28.20 21.86 -1.95
C VAL A 18 26.98 22.56 -1.35
N LEU A 19 26.43 23.57 -2.04
CA LEU A 19 25.23 24.28 -1.58
C LEU A 19 23.97 23.39 -1.61
N ALA A 20 23.85 22.49 -2.59
CA ALA A 20 22.74 21.53 -2.67
C ALA A 20 22.80 20.51 -1.51
N VAL A 21 23.99 19.99 -1.19
CA VAL A 21 24.18 19.04 -0.09
C VAL A 21 23.99 19.72 1.27
N ALA A 22 24.56 20.91 1.47
CA ALA A 22 24.41 21.67 2.72
C ALA A 22 22.96 22.14 2.93
N GLY A 23 22.28 22.59 1.87
CA GLY A 23 20.87 22.98 1.90
C GLY A 23 19.94 21.80 2.22
N GLY A 24 20.20 20.63 1.62
CA GLY A 24 19.46 19.41 1.92
C GLY A 24 19.61 18.95 3.37
N ALA A 25 20.84 18.95 3.90
CA ALA A 25 21.10 18.58 5.30
C ALA A 25 20.48 19.56 6.30
N TYR A 26 20.52 20.87 6.01
CA TYR A 26 19.90 21.89 6.86
C TYR A 26 18.36 21.79 6.88
N TYR A 27 17.74 21.48 5.75
CA TYR A 27 16.28 21.33 5.66
C TYR A 27 15.78 20.11 6.46
N ILE A 28 16.53 18.99 6.41
CA ILE A 28 16.19 17.78 7.18
C ILE A 28 16.35 18.02 8.70
N GLY A 29 17.34 18.82 9.13
CA GLY A 29 17.57 19.09 10.56
C GLY A 29 16.55 20.00 11.24
N LYS A 30 15.80 20.82 10.49
CA LYS A 30 14.91 21.86 11.06
C LYS A 30 13.46 21.40 11.30
N GLN A 31 13.06 20.20 10.86
CA GLN A 31 11.69 19.70 11.07
C GLN A 31 11.40 19.13 12.48
N SER A 32 12.37 19.11 13.39
CA SER A 32 12.26 18.40 14.70
C SER A 32 11.54 19.16 15.83
N GLY A 33 10.79 20.24 15.55
CA GLY A 33 10.30 21.19 16.57
C GLY A 33 8.87 20.99 17.11
N GLN A 34 8.07 20.10 16.51
CA GLN A 34 6.72 19.78 17.01
C GLN A 34 6.63 18.28 17.20
N ALA A 35 6.41 17.83 18.44
CA ALA A 35 6.10 16.43 18.71
C ALA A 35 4.86 16.06 17.87
N PRO A 36 4.96 15.11 16.93
CA PRO A 36 3.80 14.65 16.19
C PRO A 36 2.81 14.10 17.20
N ILE A 37 1.58 14.61 17.18
CA ILE A 37 0.48 13.97 17.88
C ILE A 37 0.33 12.60 17.20
N ALA A 38 0.82 11.54 17.84
CA ALA A 38 0.70 10.18 17.32
C ALA A 38 -0.80 9.87 17.17
N PRO A 39 -1.33 9.67 15.95
CA PRO A 39 -2.71 9.25 15.81
C PRO A 39 -2.85 7.87 16.45
N ASN A 40 -3.81 7.76 17.36
CA ASN A 40 -4.13 6.49 18.01
C ASN A 40 -4.70 5.55 16.94
N LEU A 41 -3.97 4.50 16.57
CA LEU A 41 -4.32 3.55 15.49
C LEU A 41 -5.33 2.48 15.92
N ASP A 42 -5.86 2.55 17.15
CA ASP A 42 -6.78 1.57 17.78
C ASP A 42 -8.19 1.47 17.15
N GLY A 43 -8.39 1.89 15.89
CA GLY A 43 -9.71 1.92 15.23
C GLY A 43 -9.77 1.38 13.81
N LEU A 44 -8.67 0.91 13.22
CA LEU A 44 -8.64 0.41 11.83
C LEU A 44 -8.95 -1.10 11.79
N SER A 45 -10.20 -1.49 12.08
CA SER A 45 -10.68 -2.87 11.84
C SER A 45 -12.06 -2.85 11.20
N VAL A 46 -12.09 -2.34 9.98
CA VAL A 46 -13.11 -2.71 9.00
C VAL A 46 -12.34 -3.10 7.76
N THR A 47 -12.39 -4.37 7.38
CA THR A 47 -12.03 -4.80 6.04
C THR A 47 -13.25 -4.46 5.17
N PRO A 48 -13.28 -3.33 4.44
CA PRO A 48 -14.36 -3.12 3.48
C PRO A 48 -14.28 -4.24 2.44
N THR A 49 -15.31 -5.06 2.38
CA THR A 49 -15.50 -6.00 1.27
C THR A 49 -15.92 -5.18 0.05
N SER A 50 -14.95 -4.53 -0.61
CA SER A 50 -15.22 -3.90 -1.90
C SER A 50 -15.50 -5.01 -2.92
N THR A 51 -16.66 -4.93 -3.58
CA THR A 51 -16.93 -5.80 -4.74
C THR A 51 -16.01 -5.35 -5.87
N PRO A 52 -15.29 -6.26 -6.55
CA PRO A 52 -14.39 -5.89 -7.65
C PRO A 52 -15.12 -5.03 -8.68
N ILE A 53 -14.51 -3.92 -9.09
CA ILE A 53 -15.11 -3.05 -10.10
C ILE A 53 -14.79 -3.66 -11.47
N ALA A 54 -15.82 -4.02 -12.24
CA ALA A 54 -15.64 -4.66 -13.54
C ALA A 54 -14.73 -3.83 -14.47
N GLY A 55 -13.71 -4.46 -15.05
CA GLY A 55 -12.74 -3.81 -15.94
C GLY A 55 -11.58 -3.09 -15.26
N TRP A 56 -11.45 -3.19 -13.93
CA TRP A 56 -10.31 -2.65 -13.19
C TRP A 56 -9.19 -3.69 -13.06
N LYS A 57 -7.95 -3.20 -13.05
CA LYS A 57 -6.73 -3.98 -12.80
C LYS A 57 -6.36 -3.90 -11.33
N ILE A 58 -5.69 -4.92 -10.83
CA ILE A 58 -5.20 -4.98 -9.45
C ILE A 58 -3.70 -4.76 -9.46
N TYR A 59 -3.23 -3.81 -8.65
CA TYR A 59 -1.82 -3.65 -8.32
C TYR A 59 -1.56 -4.22 -6.91
N VAL A 60 -0.45 -4.93 -6.76
CA VAL A 60 0.03 -5.48 -5.49
C VAL A 60 1.46 -5.00 -5.28
N ASP A 61 1.73 -4.40 -4.12
CA ASP A 61 3.08 -4.05 -3.67
C ASP A 61 3.55 -5.07 -2.65
N ASP A 62 4.37 -6.04 -3.07
CA ASP A 62 4.90 -7.08 -2.17
C ASP A 62 5.88 -6.53 -1.12
N THR A 63 6.44 -5.32 -1.33
CA THR A 63 7.43 -4.73 -0.42
C THR A 63 6.75 -4.13 0.81
N TYR A 64 5.59 -3.48 0.60
CA TYR A 64 4.82 -2.83 1.66
C TYR A 64 3.52 -3.57 1.99
N GLY A 65 3.22 -4.64 1.25
CA GLY A 65 2.11 -5.57 1.47
C GLY A 65 0.72 -5.01 1.17
N PHE A 66 0.60 -3.86 0.49
CA PHE A 66 -0.70 -3.27 0.14
C PHE A 66 -1.11 -3.63 -1.29
N SER A 67 -2.40 -3.55 -1.58
CA SER A 67 -2.94 -3.66 -2.93
C SER A 67 -4.04 -2.62 -3.17
N PHE A 68 -4.27 -2.27 -4.43
CA PHE A 68 -5.39 -1.41 -4.83
C PHE A 68 -5.84 -1.75 -6.26
N GLU A 69 -7.06 -1.34 -6.60
CA GLU A 69 -7.62 -1.47 -7.94
C GLU A 69 -7.48 -0.15 -8.72
N TYR A 70 -7.30 -0.21 -10.04
CA TYR A 70 -7.24 0.97 -10.92
C TYR A 70 -7.86 0.72 -12.30
N PRO A 71 -8.40 1.75 -12.99
CA PRO A 71 -9.00 1.59 -14.32
C PRO A 71 -7.98 1.11 -15.36
N GLU A 72 -8.40 0.21 -16.26
CA GLU A 72 -7.55 -0.30 -17.34
C GLU A 72 -6.99 0.80 -18.27
N LYS A 73 -7.69 1.93 -18.41
CA LYS A 73 -7.21 3.06 -19.21
C LYS A 73 -5.98 3.75 -18.64
N LEU A 74 -5.64 3.55 -17.36
CA LEU A 74 -4.43 4.14 -16.77
C LEU A 74 -3.21 3.25 -17.02
N ALA A 75 -2.10 3.87 -17.39
CA ALA A 75 -0.79 3.25 -17.42
C ALA A 75 -0.20 3.23 -16.01
N LEU A 76 0.25 2.05 -15.57
CA LEU A 76 0.95 1.86 -14.29
C LEU A 76 2.45 1.68 -14.54
N SER A 77 3.26 2.37 -13.76
CA SER A 77 4.72 2.17 -13.72
C SER A 77 5.24 2.28 -12.29
N VAL A 78 6.41 1.70 -12.02
CA VAL A 78 7.08 1.78 -10.72
C VAL A 78 8.48 2.35 -10.94
N SER A 79 8.81 3.42 -10.23
CA SER A 79 10.11 4.08 -10.34
C SER A 79 10.50 4.74 -9.03
N GLY A 80 11.73 4.49 -8.55
CA GLY A 80 12.25 5.13 -7.34
C GLY A 80 11.45 4.83 -6.07
N GLY A 81 10.82 3.65 -5.98
CA GLY A 81 9.96 3.28 -4.85
C GLY A 81 8.58 3.96 -4.85
N ALA A 82 8.21 4.63 -5.93
CA ALA A 82 6.88 5.19 -6.14
C ALA A 82 6.12 4.42 -7.23
N VAL A 83 4.83 4.23 -7.00
CA VAL A 83 3.87 3.73 -7.98
C VAL A 83 3.25 4.92 -8.69
N ILE A 84 3.33 4.94 -10.01
CA ILE A 84 2.87 6.06 -10.84
C ILE A 84 1.75 5.55 -11.75
N LEU A 85 0.56 6.13 -11.57
CA LEU A 85 -0.57 5.99 -12.48
C LEU A 85 -0.65 7.22 -13.37
N SER A 86 -0.73 7.00 -14.68
CA SER A 86 -0.82 8.09 -15.64
C SER A 86 -1.77 7.79 -16.79
N HIS A 87 -2.35 8.85 -17.36
CA HIS A 87 -3.06 8.81 -18.62
C HIS A 87 -2.56 9.96 -19.48
N THR A 88 -2.32 9.69 -20.75
CA THR A 88 -1.75 10.65 -21.69
C THR A 88 -2.44 10.51 -23.03
N ILE A 89 -2.86 11.64 -23.60
CA ILE A 89 -3.54 11.70 -24.89
C ILE A 89 -2.76 12.60 -25.86
N PRO A 90 -2.88 12.38 -27.18
CA PRO A 90 -2.39 13.31 -28.18
C PRO A 90 -3.21 14.62 -28.13
N PHE A 91 -2.60 15.70 -27.67
CA PHE A 91 -3.19 17.03 -27.63
C PHE A 91 -2.08 18.08 -27.53
N GLU A 92 -2.08 19.03 -28.45
CA GLU A 92 -1.10 20.12 -28.46
C GLU A 92 -1.61 21.28 -27.60
N ASN A 93 -1.04 21.43 -26.41
CA ASN A 93 -1.47 22.44 -25.45
C ASN A 93 -0.88 23.82 -25.78
N ARG A 94 -1.65 24.67 -26.46
CA ARG A 94 -1.26 26.04 -26.83
C ARG A 94 -1.67 27.11 -25.82
N ASP A 95 -2.60 26.77 -24.93
CA ASP A 95 -3.34 27.74 -24.12
C ASP A 95 -3.17 27.54 -22.61
N GLY A 96 -2.50 26.47 -22.17
CA GLY A 96 -2.21 26.19 -20.77
C GLY A 96 -0.88 26.78 -20.33
N GLY A 97 -0.91 27.76 -19.43
CA GLY A 97 0.28 28.43 -18.91
C GLY A 97 1.21 27.52 -18.11
N CYS A 98 0.66 26.46 -17.50
CA CYS A 98 1.41 25.62 -16.55
C CYS A 98 1.95 24.31 -17.11
N ASP A 99 1.69 24.03 -18.38
CA ASP A 99 2.31 22.90 -19.09
C ASP A 99 3.57 23.35 -19.85
N MET A 100 3.92 24.64 -19.75
CA MET A 100 5.13 25.17 -20.36
C MET A 100 6.31 24.93 -19.41
N ARG A 101 7.14 23.92 -19.73
CA ARG A 101 8.38 23.57 -19.01
C ARG A 101 9.50 24.64 -19.11
N GLY A 102 9.16 25.87 -19.50
CA GLY A 102 10.08 26.98 -19.70
C GLY A 102 10.97 26.85 -20.95
N ASP A 103 10.84 25.77 -21.72
CA ASP A 103 11.67 25.47 -22.90
C ASP A 103 11.04 25.91 -24.23
N SER A 104 9.94 26.68 -24.20
CA SER A 104 9.17 27.17 -25.36
C SER A 104 8.61 26.08 -26.31
N ALA A 105 8.93 24.82 -26.08
CA ALA A 105 8.45 23.70 -26.86
C ALA A 105 7.06 23.30 -26.37
N LEU A 106 6.06 23.40 -27.26
CA LEU A 106 4.72 22.92 -26.97
C LEU A 106 4.75 21.40 -26.85
N SER A 107 4.23 20.87 -25.74
CA SER A 107 3.98 19.43 -25.59
C SER A 107 2.93 19.00 -26.64
N LYS A 108 3.22 17.91 -27.36
CA LYS A 108 2.27 17.28 -28.30
C LYS A 108 1.27 16.36 -27.62
N THR A 109 1.37 16.22 -26.31
CA THR A 109 0.55 15.33 -25.50
C THR A 109 0.04 16.06 -24.27
N LEU A 110 -1.18 15.75 -23.85
CA LEU A 110 -1.73 16.19 -22.57
C LEU A 110 -1.69 15.02 -21.59
N ASN A 111 -1.05 15.21 -20.45
CA ASN A 111 -1.19 14.32 -19.31
C ASN A 111 -2.36 14.84 -18.47
N ASP A 112 -3.52 14.22 -18.61
CA ASP A 112 -4.79 14.61 -17.98
C ASP A 112 -5.07 13.86 -16.66
N PHE A 113 -4.23 12.87 -16.32
CA PHE A 113 -4.25 12.19 -15.03
C PHE A 113 -2.83 11.74 -14.67
N ASN A 114 -2.29 12.23 -13.55
CA ASN A 114 -1.01 11.79 -13.02
C ASN A 114 -1.09 11.70 -11.50
N VAL A 115 -0.90 10.49 -10.98
CA VAL A 115 -0.88 10.21 -9.54
C VAL A 115 0.38 9.41 -9.23
N SER A 116 1.13 9.87 -8.24
CA SER A 116 2.27 9.16 -7.66
C SER A 116 1.95 8.76 -6.22
N MET A 117 2.29 7.54 -5.86
CA MET A 117 2.06 6.98 -4.53
C MET A 117 3.37 6.43 -3.98
N SER A 118 3.77 6.84 -2.79
CA SER A 118 4.99 6.33 -2.15
C SER A 118 4.80 6.16 -0.66
N VAL A 119 5.44 5.12 -0.11
CA VAL A 119 5.49 4.89 1.34
C VAL A 119 6.81 5.43 1.86
N VAL A 120 6.74 6.38 2.78
CA VAL A 120 7.90 7.08 3.35
C VAL A 120 8.04 6.77 4.85
N PRO A 121 9.27 6.69 5.38
CA PRO A 121 9.50 6.43 6.80
C PRO A 121 9.06 7.62 7.66
N GLY A 122 8.44 7.31 8.81
CA GLY A 122 8.00 8.31 9.77
C GLY A 122 6.63 8.92 9.44
N ALA A 123 6.12 9.69 10.40
CA ALA A 123 4.98 10.58 10.18
C ALA A 123 5.42 11.78 9.34
N VAL A 124 4.76 12.00 8.20
CA VAL A 124 5.00 13.15 7.34
C VAL A 124 3.87 14.16 7.49
N ASN A 125 4.25 15.37 7.93
CA ASN A 125 3.35 16.50 7.92
C ASN A 125 3.35 17.16 6.54
N PRO A 126 2.21 17.69 6.08
CA PRO A 126 2.19 18.53 4.88
C PRO A 126 3.19 19.70 5.02
N PRO A 127 3.86 20.12 3.93
CA PRO A 127 4.87 21.19 3.98
C PRO A 127 4.28 22.54 4.40
N TYR A 128 2.97 22.71 4.24
CA TYR A 128 2.19 23.86 4.69
C TYR A 128 1.09 23.40 5.64
N ARG A 129 0.31 24.34 6.20
CA ARG A 129 -0.87 23.98 7.00
C ARG A 129 -1.79 23.09 6.15
N ALA A 130 -2.23 21.97 6.69
CA ALA A 130 -3.19 21.08 6.03
C ALA A 130 -4.44 21.88 5.62
N ASP A 131 -4.90 21.65 4.39
CA ASP A 131 -6.12 22.29 3.87
C ASP A 131 -7.37 21.60 4.41
N GLY A 132 -7.26 20.32 4.76
CA GLY A 132 -8.33 19.60 5.44
C GLY A 132 -8.00 18.14 5.72
N ASN A 133 -9.00 17.45 6.28
CA ASN A 133 -8.99 16.01 6.42
C ASN A 133 -9.50 15.35 5.13
N TYR A 134 -9.01 14.14 4.84
CA TYR A 134 -9.48 13.32 3.73
C TYR A 134 -9.69 11.87 4.20
N SER A 135 -10.80 11.28 3.78
CA SER A 135 -11.13 9.88 4.05
C SER A 135 -11.68 9.22 2.81
N SER A 136 -11.17 8.04 2.47
CA SER A 136 -11.68 7.22 1.36
C SER A 136 -11.35 5.75 1.61
N GLY A 137 -12.37 4.89 1.64
CA GLY A 137 -12.20 3.48 2.03
C GLY A 137 -11.53 3.33 3.40
N ALA A 138 -10.44 2.56 3.45
CA ALA A 138 -9.65 2.36 4.68
C ALA A 138 -8.67 3.52 4.99
N LEU A 139 -8.49 4.46 4.06
CA LEU A 139 -7.57 5.58 4.20
C LEU A 139 -8.22 6.72 4.97
N ASN A 140 -7.52 7.23 5.99
CA ASN A 140 -7.91 8.40 6.76
C ASN A 140 -6.68 9.26 7.01
N GLY A 141 -6.69 10.53 6.63
CA GLY A 141 -5.52 11.38 6.70
C GLY A 141 -5.81 12.85 6.47
N VAL A 142 -4.79 13.58 6.08
CA VAL A 142 -4.87 15.01 5.73
C VAL A 142 -4.45 15.22 4.29
N TRP A 143 -4.84 16.35 3.71
CA TRP A 143 -4.38 16.75 2.39
C TRP A 143 -3.96 18.22 2.36
N SER A 144 -3.13 18.54 1.37
CA SER A 144 -2.72 19.90 1.06
C SER A 144 -2.55 20.09 -0.44
N TYR A 145 -2.97 21.23 -0.94
CA TYR A 145 -2.72 21.69 -2.29
C TYR A 145 -1.52 22.63 -2.32
N MET A 146 -0.61 22.39 -3.26
CA MET A 146 0.52 23.27 -3.53
C MET A 146 0.45 23.70 -5.00
N GLY A 147 0.13 24.97 -5.23
CA GLY A 147 -0.06 25.49 -6.57
C GLY A 147 -0.64 26.89 -6.63
N ALA A 148 -0.73 27.42 -7.85
CA ALA A 148 -1.38 28.69 -8.16
C ALA A 148 -2.19 28.53 -9.45
N GLU A 149 -3.33 29.24 -9.55
CA GLU A 149 -4.09 29.35 -10.82
C GLU A 149 -4.53 28.02 -11.46
N GLY A 150 -4.80 26.99 -10.63
CA GLY A 150 -5.21 25.66 -11.12
C GLY A 150 -4.03 24.79 -11.57
N CYS A 151 -2.81 25.23 -11.28
CA CYS A 151 -1.57 24.54 -11.55
C CYS A 151 -0.92 24.16 -10.25
N GLY A 152 -0.58 22.89 -10.10
CA GLY A 152 0.05 22.43 -8.90
C GLY A 152 -0.18 20.96 -8.69
N GLN A 153 -0.17 20.58 -7.43
CA GLN A 153 -0.41 19.22 -7.03
C GLN A 153 -1.18 19.18 -5.71
N THR A 154 -2.06 18.20 -5.61
CA THR A 154 -2.75 17.86 -4.37
C THR A 154 -2.05 16.66 -3.76
N SER A 155 -1.50 16.81 -2.57
CA SER A 155 -0.84 15.74 -1.82
C SER A 155 -1.72 15.31 -0.64
N TYR A 156 -1.88 14.01 -0.48
CA TYR A 156 -2.61 13.34 0.59
C TYR A 156 -1.62 12.55 1.43
N TYR A 157 -1.79 12.60 2.75
CA TYR A 157 -0.88 12.03 3.74
C TYR A 157 -1.70 11.10 4.64
N PHE A 158 -1.52 9.80 4.43
CA PHE A 158 -2.23 8.77 5.18
C PHE A 158 -1.25 8.06 6.13
N PRO A 159 -1.58 7.93 7.43
CA PRO A 159 -0.84 7.06 8.32
C PRO A 159 -0.73 5.66 7.73
N PHE A 160 0.48 5.11 7.72
CA PHE A 160 0.76 3.78 7.17
C PHE A 160 1.42 2.91 8.26
N PRO A 161 1.19 1.59 8.22
CA PRO A 161 1.76 0.64 9.18
C PRO A 161 3.25 0.78 9.46
N GLY A 162 3.65 0.48 10.70
CA GLY A 162 5.03 0.59 11.15
C GLY A 162 5.52 2.04 11.29
N GLY A 163 4.61 2.97 11.61
CA GLY A 163 4.94 4.39 11.81
C GLY A 163 5.40 5.08 10.52
N LYS A 164 4.93 4.63 9.36
CA LYS A 164 5.23 5.20 8.04
C LYS A 164 4.08 6.12 7.60
N THR A 165 4.25 6.76 6.46
CA THR A 165 3.19 7.53 5.80
C THR A 165 3.07 7.10 4.35
N LEU A 166 1.84 6.86 3.86
CA LEU A 166 1.55 6.77 2.44
C LEU A 166 1.27 8.18 1.92
N VAL A 167 2.13 8.66 1.04
CA VAL A 167 1.99 9.96 0.37
C VAL A 167 1.44 9.72 -1.03
N VAL A 168 0.25 10.24 -1.31
CA VAL A 168 -0.35 10.23 -2.64
C VAL A 168 -0.31 11.64 -3.19
N THR A 169 0.31 11.86 -4.35
CA THR A 169 0.39 13.17 -4.99
C THR A 169 -0.27 13.10 -6.36
N LYS A 170 -1.31 13.90 -6.55
CA LYS A 170 -2.00 14.08 -7.84
C LYS A 170 -1.57 15.41 -8.45
N SER A 171 -1.08 15.39 -9.69
CA SER A 171 -0.85 16.63 -10.44
C SER A 171 -2.18 17.23 -10.90
N GLU A 172 -2.30 18.55 -10.82
CA GLU A 172 -3.44 19.30 -11.36
C GLU A 172 -3.11 19.87 -12.73
N VAL A 173 -4.07 19.73 -13.64
CA VAL A 173 -3.92 20.05 -15.07
C VAL A 173 -4.73 21.29 -15.37
N GLN A 174 -4.04 22.43 -15.49
CA GLN A 174 -4.68 23.75 -15.60
C GLN A 174 -5.69 23.82 -16.75
N ILE A 175 -5.37 23.22 -17.91
CA ILE A 175 -6.23 23.28 -19.10
C ILE A 175 -7.59 22.60 -18.92
N LEU A 176 -7.72 21.75 -17.90
CA LEU A 176 -8.99 21.11 -17.51
C LEU A 176 -9.67 21.83 -16.35
N SER A 177 -9.01 22.80 -15.71
CA SER A 177 -9.53 23.57 -14.59
C SER A 177 -10.52 24.65 -15.02
N ASN A 178 -11.24 25.21 -14.04
CA ASN A 178 -12.16 26.33 -14.26
C ASN A 178 -11.45 27.69 -14.47
N ASN A 179 -10.12 27.73 -14.39
CA ASN A 179 -9.36 28.97 -14.61
C ASN A 179 -9.06 29.22 -16.10
N VAL A 180 -9.39 28.27 -16.97
CA VAL A 180 -9.25 28.39 -18.42
C VAL A 180 -10.58 28.75 -19.04
N THR A 181 -10.55 29.48 -20.17
CA THR A 181 -11.79 29.92 -20.82
C THR A 181 -12.65 28.71 -21.22
N PRO A 182 -13.99 28.82 -21.13
CA PRO A 182 -14.89 27.72 -21.45
C PRO A 182 -14.67 27.13 -22.84
N GLU A 183 -14.28 27.95 -23.83
CA GLU A 183 -14.03 27.53 -25.21
C GLU A 183 -12.80 26.62 -25.31
N VAL A 184 -11.71 26.97 -24.61
CA VAL A 184 -10.50 26.16 -24.58
C VAL A 184 -10.79 24.84 -23.87
N ARG A 185 -11.46 24.88 -22.72
CA ARG A 185 -11.85 23.67 -21.97
C ARG A 185 -12.76 22.77 -22.80
N ALA A 186 -13.77 23.31 -23.48
CA ALA A 186 -14.68 22.54 -24.34
C ALA A 186 -13.94 21.85 -25.49
N ARG A 187 -12.97 22.53 -26.12
CA ARG A 187 -12.14 21.95 -27.18
C ARG A 187 -11.28 20.80 -26.67
N VAL A 188 -10.72 20.91 -25.45
CA VAL A 188 -9.94 19.80 -24.86
C VAL A 188 -10.85 18.63 -24.55
N LEU A 189 -12.00 18.87 -23.89
CA LEU A 189 -12.97 17.82 -23.56
C LEU A 189 -13.60 17.14 -24.78
N ALA A 190 -13.55 17.77 -25.96
CA ALA A 190 -13.98 17.16 -27.21
C ALA A 190 -12.99 16.10 -27.76
N VAL A 191 -11.77 16.03 -27.24
CA VAL A 191 -10.79 15.02 -27.66
C VAL A 191 -11.19 13.65 -27.07
N PRO A 192 -11.32 12.59 -27.90
CA PRO A 192 -11.69 11.27 -27.40
C PRO A 192 -10.70 10.75 -26.36
N GLY A 193 -11.23 10.23 -25.26
CA GLY A 193 -10.45 9.60 -24.19
C GLY A 193 -9.99 10.54 -23.08
N VAL A 194 -10.17 11.86 -23.21
CA VAL A 194 -9.81 12.83 -22.15
C VAL A 194 -10.48 12.46 -20.84
N ILE A 195 -9.71 12.48 -19.76
CA ILE A 195 -10.21 12.42 -18.39
C ILE A 195 -10.50 13.86 -17.96
N SER A 196 -11.79 14.18 -17.73
CA SER A 196 -12.16 15.51 -17.27
C SER A 196 -11.65 15.78 -15.84
N TYR A 197 -11.65 17.05 -15.42
CA TYR A 197 -11.27 17.40 -14.05
C TYR A 197 -12.14 16.69 -13.00
N GLU A 198 -13.45 16.69 -13.20
CA GLU A 198 -14.41 16.02 -12.32
C GLU A 198 -14.23 14.50 -12.33
N GLU A 199 -14.04 13.92 -13.51
CA GLU A 199 -13.78 12.48 -13.65
C GLU A 199 -12.46 12.09 -12.98
N SER A 200 -11.42 12.91 -13.07
CA SER A 200 -10.13 12.66 -12.41
C SER A 200 -10.27 12.55 -10.89
N LYS A 201 -11.18 13.33 -10.29
CA LYS A 201 -11.47 13.26 -8.85
C LYS A 201 -12.18 11.97 -8.49
N VAL A 202 -13.18 11.59 -9.29
CA VAL A 202 -13.93 10.34 -9.09
C VAL A 202 -12.99 9.13 -9.22
N ILE A 203 -12.15 9.10 -10.26
CA ILE A 203 -11.17 8.03 -10.46
C ILE A 203 -10.19 7.94 -9.28
N LEU A 204 -9.64 9.07 -8.83
CA LEU A 204 -8.75 9.08 -7.67
C LEU A 204 -9.46 8.54 -6.43
N ASP A 205 -10.65 9.04 -6.11
CA ASP A 205 -11.38 8.61 -4.92
C ASP A 205 -11.72 7.12 -4.96
N GLN A 206 -12.14 6.60 -6.13
CA GLN A 206 -12.38 5.18 -6.32
C GLN A 206 -11.11 4.35 -6.12
N ILE A 207 -9.96 4.76 -6.69
CA ILE A 207 -8.68 4.08 -6.47
C ILE A 207 -8.34 4.06 -4.98
N LEU A 208 -8.39 5.21 -4.31
CA LEU A 208 -8.10 5.33 -2.88
C LEU A 208 -9.03 4.47 -2.02
N SER A 209 -10.31 4.39 -2.39
CA SER A 209 -11.30 3.57 -1.67
C SER A 209 -11.03 2.06 -1.75
N THR A 210 -10.28 1.61 -2.75
CA THR A 210 -9.94 0.19 -2.99
C THR A 210 -8.67 -0.25 -2.28
N PHE A 211 -7.97 0.65 -1.60
CA PHE A 211 -6.75 0.29 -0.87
C PHE A 211 -7.03 -0.76 0.19
N LYS A 212 -6.29 -1.86 0.08
CA LYS A 212 -6.24 -2.94 1.04
C LYS A 212 -4.84 -2.97 1.62
N PHE A 213 -4.74 -2.75 2.92
CA PHE A 213 -3.52 -2.93 3.67
C PHE A 213 -3.46 -4.36 4.19
N PRO A 214 -2.26 -4.94 4.34
CA PRO A 214 -2.13 -6.11 5.18
C PRO A 214 -2.58 -5.65 6.57
N VAL A 215 -3.42 -6.42 7.27
CA VAL A 215 -3.97 -5.93 8.53
C VAL A 215 -2.79 -5.70 9.50
N PRO A 216 -2.45 -4.46 9.81
CA PRO A 216 -1.19 -4.15 10.45
C PRO A 216 -1.38 -4.23 11.95
N GLY A 217 -0.60 -5.07 12.61
CA GLY A 217 -0.69 -5.27 14.06
C GLY A 217 -1.77 -6.25 14.52
N GLU A 218 -2.34 -7.07 13.62
CA GLU A 218 -3.07 -8.24 14.10
C GLU A 218 -2.07 -9.24 14.67
N THR A 219 -1.82 -9.13 15.96
CA THR A 219 -1.20 -10.19 16.74
C THR A 219 -2.25 -11.24 17.03
N TYR A 220 -2.15 -12.36 16.35
CA TYR A 220 -2.91 -13.54 16.68
C TYR A 220 -2.06 -14.43 17.57
N LYS A 221 -2.67 -14.90 18.66
CA LYS A 221 -2.04 -15.85 19.55
C LYS A 221 -2.93 -17.07 19.66
N ASP A 222 -2.34 -18.25 19.48
CA ASP A 222 -3.04 -19.52 19.48
C ASP A 222 -4.29 -19.46 18.58
N GLN A 223 -4.16 -18.89 17.37
CA GLN A 223 -5.27 -18.78 16.43
C GLN A 223 -5.38 -20.08 15.62
N PRO A 224 -6.46 -20.87 15.78
CA PRO A 224 -6.64 -22.05 14.96
C PRO A 224 -6.88 -21.63 13.52
N ALA A 225 -6.14 -22.23 12.60
CA ALA A 225 -6.32 -22.01 11.17
C ALA A 225 -6.01 -23.27 10.37
N ALA A 226 -6.59 -23.38 9.19
CA ALA A 226 -6.23 -24.40 8.21
C ALA A 226 -5.26 -23.83 7.18
N VAL A 227 -4.25 -24.60 6.79
CA VAL A 227 -3.39 -24.24 5.64
C VAL A 227 -4.16 -24.57 4.36
N VAL A 228 -4.48 -23.54 3.57
CA VAL A 228 -5.23 -23.67 2.31
C VAL A 228 -4.30 -23.76 1.11
N ALA A 229 -3.26 -22.92 1.11
CA ALA A 229 -2.29 -22.86 0.03
C ALA A 229 -0.92 -22.46 0.57
N VAL A 230 0.12 -22.86 -0.15
CA VAL A 230 1.51 -22.48 0.10
C VAL A 230 2.08 -21.99 -1.22
N SER A 231 2.74 -20.83 -1.21
CA SER A 231 3.40 -20.28 -2.40
C SER A 231 4.50 -21.21 -2.90
N ALA A 232 4.85 -21.10 -4.19
CA ALA A 232 5.87 -21.96 -4.82
C ALA A 232 7.26 -21.86 -4.15
N ASP A 233 7.57 -20.73 -3.51
CA ASP A 233 8.81 -20.52 -2.76
C ASP A 233 8.73 -20.91 -1.28
N GLY A 234 7.55 -21.32 -0.80
CA GLY A 234 7.29 -21.71 0.58
C GLY A 234 7.30 -20.56 1.59
N LYS A 235 7.38 -19.30 1.14
CA LYS A 235 7.48 -18.13 2.03
C LYS A 235 6.14 -17.50 2.39
N THR A 236 5.09 -17.79 1.63
CA THR A 236 3.74 -17.28 1.89
C THR A 236 2.80 -18.46 2.07
N VAL A 237 1.99 -18.40 3.12
CA VAL A 237 0.99 -19.41 3.46
C VAL A 237 -0.36 -18.72 3.53
N THR A 238 -1.33 -19.24 2.78
CA THR A 238 -2.72 -18.82 2.89
C THR A 238 -3.39 -19.64 3.99
N LEU A 239 -3.76 -18.97 5.08
CA LEU A 239 -4.45 -19.55 6.22
C LEU A 239 -5.94 -19.25 6.16
N ASP A 240 -6.78 -20.24 6.46
CA ASP A 240 -8.21 -20.05 6.71
C ASP A 240 -8.46 -20.10 8.21
N PHE A 241 -8.81 -18.95 8.80
CA PHE A 241 -8.98 -18.86 10.23
C PHE A 241 -10.27 -19.51 10.69
N LEU A 242 -10.16 -20.32 11.72
CA LEU A 242 -11.25 -21.08 12.27
C LEU A 242 -11.68 -20.51 13.63
N ALA A 243 -12.90 -20.85 14.05
CA ALA A 243 -13.39 -20.58 15.39
C ALA A 243 -13.63 -21.90 16.12
N ARG A 244 -13.44 -21.92 17.45
CA ARG A 244 -13.82 -23.09 18.25
C ARG A 244 -15.33 -23.28 18.19
N ASN A 245 -15.78 -24.51 17.96
CA ASN A 245 -17.20 -24.85 17.99
C ASN A 245 -17.73 -24.83 19.43
N PRO A 246 -18.63 -23.91 19.81
CA PRO A 246 -19.16 -23.85 21.18
C PRO A 246 -20.10 -25.01 21.51
N ARG A 247 -20.54 -25.79 20.52
CA ARG A 247 -21.42 -26.97 20.69
C ARG A 247 -20.67 -28.29 20.68
N TRP A 248 -19.34 -28.27 20.50
CA TRP A 248 -18.56 -29.50 20.50
C TRP A 248 -18.54 -30.15 21.89
N VAL A 249 -18.76 -31.47 21.93
CA VAL A 249 -18.80 -32.26 23.17
C VAL A 249 -17.77 -33.39 23.04
N PRO A 250 -16.81 -33.53 23.99
CA PRO A 250 -15.86 -34.63 23.97
C PRO A 250 -16.54 -36.00 23.90
N GLY A 251 -16.08 -36.87 23.00
CA GLY A 251 -16.58 -38.24 22.86
C GLY A 251 -18.00 -38.37 22.27
N SER A 252 -18.52 -37.32 21.65
CA SER A 252 -19.84 -37.33 21.00
C SER A 252 -19.80 -36.66 19.63
N ASP A 253 -20.33 -37.35 18.62
CA ASP A 253 -20.44 -36.82 17.25
C ASP A 253 -21.59 -35.80 17.09
N LEU A 254 -22.45 -35.66 18.10
CA LEU A 254 -23.67 -34.85 18.02
C LEU A 254 -23.39 -33.33 17.96
N GLY A 255 -22.18 -32.90 18.32
CA GLY A 255 -21.76 -31.49 18.34
C GLY A 255 -21.19 -30.95 17.02
N GLY A 256 -20.90 -31.82 16.05
CA GLY A 256 -20.15 -31.45 14.84
C GLY A 256 -18.63 -31.38 15.06
N PRO A 257 -17.86 -30.79 14.12
CA PRO A 257 -16.40 -30.71 14.22
C PRO A 257 -15.93 -29.80 15.35
N PHE A 258 -14.71 -30.01 15.86
CA PHE A 258 -14.13 -29.21 16.95
C PHE A 258 -13.97 -27.72 16.58
N PHE A 259 -13.69 -27.45 15.31
CA PHE A 259 -13.60 -26.10 14.75
C PHE A 259 -14.68 -25.88 13.71
N LEU A 260 -15.20 -24.65 13.67
CA LEU A 260 -16.15 -24.17 12.68
C LEU A 260 -15.44 -23.20 11.74
N ASN A 261 -15.82 -23.29 10.47
CA ASN A 261 -15.50 -22.32 9.45
C ASN A 261 -16.75 -21.52 9.08
N ASP A 262 -17.31 -20.80 10.06
CA ASP A 262 -18.56 -20.06 9.87
C ASP A 262 -18.37 -18.79 9.02
N ASN A 263 -17.13 -18.31 8.88
CA ASN A 263 -16.78 -17.15 8.09
C ASN A 263 -15.31 -17.28 7.62
N PRO A 264 -15.06 -17.87 6.43
CA PRO A 264 -13.71 -18.11 5.95
C PRO A 264 -12.97 -16.78 5.83
N LYS A 265 -11.97 -16.60 6.68
CA LYS A 265 -11.11 -15.43 6.70
C LYS A 265 -9.74 -15.87 6.21
N LEU A 266 -9.62 -15.93 4.89
CA LEU A 266 -8.35 -16.20 4.26
C LEU A 266 -7.36 -15.08 4.59
N ARG A 267 -6.14 -15.47 4.96
CA ARG A 267 -5.03 -14.59 5.30
C ARG A 267 -3.76 -15.13 4.68
N ASP A 268 -3.17 -14.36 3.79
CA ASP A 268 -1.81 -14.61 3.35
C ASP A 268 -0.86 -14.09 4.43
N VAL A 269 -0.05 -15.00 4.97
CA VAL A 269 0.94 -14.70 6.01
C VAL A 269 2.31 -15.18 5.57
N SER A 270 3.33 -14.43 5.97
CA SER A 270 4.71 -14.77 5.64
C SER A 270 5.29 -15.76 6.64
N VAL A 271 6.15 -16.63 6.15
CA VAL A 271 6.93 -17.60 6.92
C VAL A 271 8.40 -17.30 6.67
N ASN A 272 9.18 -17.24 7.74
CA ASN A 272 10.59 -16.91 7.65
C ASN A 272 11.44 -17.86 8.50
N SER A 273 12.76 -17.68 8.46
CA SER A 273 13.71 -18.54 9.18
C SER A 273 13.62 -18.44 10.70
N SER A 274 12.92 -17.45 11.24
CA SER A 274 12.68 -17.29 12.68
C SER A 274 11.39 -17.97 13.17
N THR A 275 10.50 -18.40 12.25
CA THR A 275 9.27 -19.09 12.58
C THR A 275 9.57 -20.40 13.32
N LYS A 276 9.02 -20.55 14.52
CA LYS A 276 9.17 -21.76 15.34
C LYS A 276 8.02 -22.73 15.03
N ALA A 277 8.30 -24.03 14.98
CA ALA A 277 7.24 -25.02 14.82
C ALA A 277 7.38 -26.14 15.86
N PHE A 278 6.25 -26.51 16.44
CA PHE A 278 6.15 -27.47 17.52
C PHE A 278 5.11 -28.53 17.14
N ALA A 279 5.59 -29.76 16.91
CA ALA A 279 4.73 -30.91 16.64
C ALA A 279 4.46 -31.67 17.93
N PHE A 280 3.21 -32.05 18.16
CA PHE A 280 2.84 -32.93 19.26
C PHE A 280 2.81 -34.37 18.77
N VAL A 281 3.58 -35.24 19.43
CA VAL A 281 3.53 -36.68 19.15
C VAL A 281 2.39 -37.30 19.95
N CYS A 282 1.28 -37.56 19.28
CA CYS A 282 0.09 -38.17 19.88
C CYS A 282 0.26 -39.70 19.99
N SER A 283 1.09 -40.19 20.90
CA SER A 283 1.16 -41.63 21.22
C SER A 283 0.34 -41.94 22.46
N SER A 284 -0.48 -43.00 22.40
CA SER A 284 -1.43 -43.38 23.46
C SER A 284 -0.78 -43.92 24.74
N ALA A 285 0.55 -44.11 24.77
CA ALA A 285 1.22 -44.90 25.81
C ALA A 285 2.29 -44.16 26.64
N SER A 286 2.80 -42.99 26.22
CA SER A 286 4.02 -42.41 26.83
C SER A 286 3.91 -40.94 27.24
N GLY A 287 2.71 -40.36 27.27
CA GLY A 287 2.50 -38.94 27.57
C GLY A 287 2.77 -38.04 26.36
N MET A 288 2.23 -36.82 26.39
CA MET A 288 2.43 -35.83 25.33
C MET A 288 3.87 -35.31 25.36
N ALA A 289 4.60 -35.50 24.26
CA ALA A 289 5.89 -34.87 24.03
C ALA A 289 5.75 -33.80 22.93
N ILE A 290 6.29 -32.60 23.22
CA ILE A 290 6.41 -31.52 22.24
C ILE A 290 7.77 -31.65 21.59
N VAL A 291 7.80 -31.80 20.27
CA VAL A 291 9.03 -31.94 19.48
C VAL A 291 9.17 -30.71 18.58
N PRO A 292 10.26 -29.92 18.71
CA PRO A 292 10.52 -28.85 17.76
C PRO A 292 10.84 -29.44 16.38
N ILE A 293 10.21 -28.91 15.34
CA ILE A 293 10.48 -29.29 13.94
C ILE A 293 10.70 -28.03 13.10
N SER A 294 11.15 -28.20 11.85
CA SER A 294 11.27 -27.05 10.95
C SER A 294 9.90 -26.54 10.52
N ALA A 295 9.72 -25.23 10.41
CA ALA A 295 8.47 -24.63 9.93
C ALA A 295 8.10 -25.11 8.52
N ALA A 296 9.09 -25.26 7.64
CA ALA A 296 8.89 -25.78 6.29
C ALA A 296 8.34 -27.22 6.29
N THR A 297 8.88 -28.09 7.16
CA THR A 297 8.34 -29.45 7.35
C THR A 297 6.91 -29.41 7.86
N MET A 298 6.64 -28.64 8.91
CA MET A 298 5.30 -28.50 9.48
C MET A 298 4.26 -28.04 8.44
N ILE A 299 4.60 -26.99 7.67
CA ILE A 299 3.71 -26.44 6.65
C ILE A 299 3.47 -27.44 5.52
N SER A 300 4.53 -28.13 5.07
CA SER A 300 4.41 -29.19 4.07
C SER A 300 3.48 -30.31 4.56
N ASP A 301 3.62 -30.73 5.81
CA ASP A 301 2.79 -31.78 6.40
C ASP A 301 1.32 -31.34 6.48
N LEU A 302 1.05 -30.12 6.96
CA LEU A 302 -0.30 -29.54 7.04
C LEU A 302 -0.95 -29.39 5.65
N ASN A 303 -0.16 -29.05 4.62
CA ASN A 303 -0.64 -28.91 3.24
C ASN A 303 -0.86 -30.27 2.55
N SER A 304 -0.16 -31.33 2.98
CA SER A 304 -0.28 -32.68 2.38
C SER A 304 -1.59 -33.41 2.68
N GLY A 305 -2.37 -32.92 3.67
CA GLY A 305 -3.65 -33.51 4.08
C GLY A 305 -3.58 -34.89 4.70
N SER A 306 -2.38 -35.34 5.09
CA SER A 306 -2.19 -36.68 5.64
C SER A 306 -2.66 -36.82 7.10
N ASN A 307 -2.67 -35.74 7.91
CA ASN A 307 -3.21 -35.71 9.27
C ASN A 307 -3.59 -34.26 9.65
N SER A 308 -4.87 -33.99 9.94
CA SER A 308 -5.46 -32.72 10.41
C SER A 308 -4.84 -31.43 9.83
N HIS A 309 -5.51 -30.80 8.86
CA HIS A 309 -5.12 -29.53 8.25
C HIS A 309 -5.02 -28.32 9.20
N ILE A 310 -5.28 -28.52 10.50
CA ILE A 310 -5.51 -27.46 11.46
C ILE A 310 -4.36 -27.42 12.46
N ALA A 311 -3.73 -26.26 12.57
CA ALA A 311 -2.78 -25.95 13.61
C ALA A 311 -3.17 -24.62 14.27
N TYR A 312 -2.52 -24.32 15.38
CA TYR A 312 -2.58 -23.01 16.01
C TYR A 312 -1.41 -22.17 15.54
N PHE A 313 -1.68 -20.93 15.17
CA PHE A 313 -0.70 -20.01 14.65
C PHE A 313 -0.59 -18.81 15.58
N ASP A 314 0.64 -18.49 15.96
CA ASP A 314 0.99 -17.19 16.48
C ASP A 314 1.45 -16.36 15.29
N ILE A 315 0.77 -15.23 15.03
CA ILE A 315 1.03 -14.35 13.89
C ILE A 315 1.27 -12.96 14.45
N GLU A 316 2.37 -12.33 14.06
CA GLU A 316 2.70 -10.96 14.44
C GLU A 316 3.03 -10.19 13.16
N GLU A 317 2.38 -9.05 12.96
CA GLU A 317 2.64 -8.16 11.82
C GLU A 317 2.56 -8.88 10.45
N GLY A 318 1.66 -9.86 10.32
CA GLY A 318 1.50 -10.65 9.09
C GLY A 318 2.56 -11.74 8.87
N ALA A 319 3.42 -12.00 9.85
CA ALA A 319 4.37 -13.11 9.85
C ALA A 319 3.99 -14.17 10.87
N ILE A 320 4.06 -15.45 10.48
CA ILE A 320 3.93 -16.55 11.43
C ILE A 320 5.17 -16.58 12.32
N VAL A 321 5.00 -16.33 13.61
CA VAL A 321 6.10 -16.41 14.60
C VAL A 321 6.19 -17.79 15.23
N ALA A 322 5.06 -18.49 15.38
CA ALA A 322 5.03 -19.88 15.82
C ALA A 322 3.87 -20.69 15.23
N ILE A 323 4.10 -21.99 15.07
CA ILE A 323 3.11 -22.99 14.66
C ILE A 323 3.06 -24.08 15.73
N HIS A 324 1.88 -24.35 16.26
CA HIS A 324 1.63 -25.38 17.27
C HIS A 324 0.63 -26.39 16.72
N GLN A 325 1.09 -27.60 16.44
CA GLN A 325 0.20 -28.70 16.03
C GLN A 325 -0.33 -29.40 17.27
N GLN A 326 -1.59 -29.22 17.63
CA GLN A 326 -2.16 -29.92 18.78
C GLN A 326 -2.80 -31.25 18.37
N CYS A 327 -2.72 -32.25 19.25
CA CYS A 327 -3.57 -33.42 19.17
C CYS A 327 -5.01 -32.97 19.42
N LEU A 328 -5.82 -32.88 18.36
CA LEU A 328 -7.25 -32.66 18.52
C LEU A 328 -7.89 -33.93 19.10
N PRO A 329 -8.84 -33.78 20.04
CA PRO A 329 -9.59 -34.90 20.62
C PRO A 329 -10.46 -35.63 19.60
#